data_AF-A0A7D8UFX2-F1
#
_entry.id   AF-A0A7D8UFX2-F1
#
_cell.length_a   1.000
_cell.length_b   1.000
_cell.length_c   1.000
_cell.angle_alpha   90.00
_cell.angle_beta   90.00
_cell.angle_gamma   90.00
#
_symmetry.space_group_name_H-M   'P 1'
#
loop_
_entity.id
_entity.type
_entity.pdbx_description
1 polymer ?
#
loop_
_entity_poly.entity_id
_entity_poly.type
_entity_poly.pdbx_seq_one_letter_code
_entity_poly.pdbx_strand_id
1 'polypeptide(L)'
;MFVVRRAKVDDAGTMLKLARMVHFINLPPDSDIINRKIVQSRSSFMRVAKGEPLPEPVRSLAGGAAGKSAGGGLDEALAETNVFMFVLEDTESRGVLGTSQVIARMGGPGRPNWSFKLHKQHFFSDDIHAGTTHVTATLYGDESGPSEIGGLILQPSYRGHKQKLGRFLSLIRFHFMALHRELFADEVLAEMMAPISNEGENLLWNALGRRFIPLSYSEADRHCQISRDFIANLLPREPIYLTLLPPAARDVVGKVGAETVPARRMLEKLGFEYRDFVDPFDGGPHLHAKTDSIQTVQATHRGELGPTIARSKCDTRGIVSFMDTDGDFRAVDEQFAVDAEGVVSLPKDVMTALVAEPGASVGYTVLSKPDRSSADTKREPAKKKSRTRNARKAAR
;
A
#
# COMPACT_ATOMS: atom_id res chain seq x y z
N MET A 1 -19.51 1.66 -12.70
CA MET A 1 -18.82 0.56 -11.98
C MET A 1 -17.40 1.03 -11.71
N PHE A 2 -16.69 0.47 -10.73
CA PHE A 2 -15.29 0.83 -10.51
C PHE A 2 -14.40 -0.35 -10.87
N VAL A 3 -13.37 -0.08 -11.67
CA VAL A 3 -12.41 -1.08 -12.13
C VAL A 3 -11.03 -0.66 -11.66
N VAL A 4 -10.28 -1.58 -11.07
CA VAL A 4 -8.84 -1.41 -10.94
C VAL A 4 -8.19 -1.99 -12.18
N ARG A 5 -7.28 -1.25 -12.81
CA ARG A 5 -6.51 -1.73 -13.96
C ARG A 5 -5.06 -1.28 -13.86
N ARG A 6 -4.18 -1.82 -14.71
CA ARG A 6 -2.83 -1.25 -14.84
C ARG A 6 -2.88 0.23 -15.26
N ALA A 7 -1.89 0.99 -14.81
CA ALA A 7 -1.68 2.36 -15.27
C ALA A 7 -1.26 2.39 -16.75
N LYS A 8 -1.68 3.45 -17.45
CA LYS A 8 -1.39 3.74 -18.86
C LYS A 8 -0.80 5.14 -18.99
N VAL A 9 -0.09 5.40 -20.08
CA VAL A 9 0.59 6.70 -20.30
C VAL A 9 -0.39 7.87 -20.22
N ASP A 10 -1.61 7.68 -20.74
CA ASP A 10 -2.68 8.69 -20.70
C ASP A 10 -3.13 9.03 -19.25
N ASP A 11 -2.86 8.16 -18.28
CA ASP A 11 -3.19 8.42 -16.87
C ASP A 11 -2.18 9.37 -16.21
N ALA A 12 -0.99 9.59 -16.80
CA ALA A 12 0.11 10.32 -16.18
C ALA A 12 -0.28 11.72 -15.70
N GLY A 13 -1.08 12.45 -16.49
CA GLY A 13 -1.57 13.78 -16.11
C GLY A 13 -2.51 13.76 -14.89
N THR A 14 -3.33 12.72 -14.76
CA THR A 14 -4.21 12.55 -13.60
C THR A 14 -3.44 12.06 -12.38
N MET A 15 -2.49 11.15 -12.57
CA MET A 15 -1.60 10.69 -11.51
C MET A 15 -0.72 11.82 -10.97
N LEU A 16 -0.25 12.74 -11.81
CA LEU A 16 0.46 13.95 -11.39
C LEU A 16 -0.42 14.84 -10.50
N LYS A 17 -1.70 15.02 -10.86
CA LYS A 17 -2.64 15.76 -10.01
C LYS A 17 -2.83 15.08 -8.66
N LEU A 18 -2.98 13.76 -8.63
CA LEU A 18 -3.08 12.98 -7.40
C LEU A 18 -1.81 13.07 -6.54
N ALA A 19 -0.64 12.96 -7.16
CA ALA A 19 0.65 13.06 -6.49
C ALA A 19 0.86 14.43 -5.82
N ARG A 20 0.35 15.53 -6.42
CA ARG A 20 0.41 16.86 -5.81
C ARG A 20 -0.48 17.03 -4.57
N MET A 21 -1.39 16.10 -4.30
CA MET A 21 -2.29 16.18 -3.14
C MET A 21 -1.67 15.62 -1.86
N VAL A 22 -0.54 14.92 -1.97
CA VAL A 22 0.12 14.22 -0.85
C VAL A 22 1.63 14.36 -0.96
N HIS A 23 2.33 14.42 0.17
CA HIS A 23 3.79 14.37 0.19
C HIS A 23 4.25 12.91 0.23
N PHE A 24 4.33 12.26 -0.94
CA PHE A 24 4.58 10.81 -1.03
C PHE A 24 5.81 10.48 -1.89
N ILE A 25 6.87 9.94 -1.26
CA ILE A 25 8.12 9.55 -1.94
C ILE A 25 7.87 8.54 -3.06
N ASN A 26 6.91 7.65 -2.85
CA ASN A 26 6.66 6.52 -3.74
C ASN A 26 5.94 6.91 -5.04
N LEU A 27 5.33 8.10 -5.10
CA LEU A 27 4.78 8.70 -6.32
C LEU A 27 5.03 10.22 -6.25
N PRO A 28 6.25 10.68 -6.55
CA PRO A 28 6.58 12.10 -6.46
C PRO A 28 5.76 12.91 -7.48
N PRO A 29 5.45 14.18 -7.20
CA PRO A 29 4.70 15.06 -8.10
C PRO A 29 5.54 15.56 -9.29
N ASP A 30 6.20 14.63 -9.99
CA ASP A 30 7.10 14.85 -11.12
C ASP A 30 6.61 14.06 -12.34
N SER A 31 6.36 14.78 -13.45
CA SER A 31 5.79 14.20 -14.66
C SER A 31 6.71 13.15 -15.30
N ASP A 32 8.01 13.37 -15.30
CA ASP A 32 8.97 12.48 -15.97
C ASP A 32 9.14 11.21 -15.15
N ILE A 33 9.20 11.33 -13.81
CA ILE A 33 9.24 10.17 -12.90
C ILE A 33 7.97 9.33 -13.06
N ILE A 34 6.80 9.95 -13.08
CA ILE A 34 5.51 9.24 -13.23
C ILE A 34 5.46 8.51 -14.58
N ASN A 35 5.80 9.19 -15.69
CA ASN A 35 5.81 8.56 -17.01
C ASN A 35 6.77 7.38 -17.09
N ARG A 36 7.99 7.52 -16.55
CA ARG A 36 8.97 6.42 -16.50
C ARG A 36 8.42 5.23 -15.71
N LYS A 37 7.86 5.46 -14.51
CA LYS A 37 7.25 4.40 -13.69
C LYS A 37 6.11 3.69 -14.42
N ILE A 38 5.27 4.42 -15.17
CA ILE A 38 4.18 3.82 -15.97
C ILE A 38 4.74 2.94 -17.09
N VAL A 39 5.74 3.43 -17.84
CA VAL A 39 6.38 2.66 -18.93
C VAL A 39 7.04 1.39 -18.39
N GLN A 40 7.76 1.51 -17.28
CA GLN A 40 8.37 0.37 -16.61
C GLN A 40 7.34 -0.61 -16.07
N SER A 41 6.25 -0.09 -15.50
CA SER A 41 5.18 -0.94 -15.03
C SER A 41 4.52 -1.74 -16.15
N ARG A 42 4.31 -1.11 -17.31
CA ARG A 42 3.85 -1.82 -18.51
C ARG A 42 4.82 -2.93 -18.89
N SER A 43 6.12 -2.67 -18.90
CA SER A 43 7.13 -3.70 -19.18
C SER A 43 7.03 -4.87 -18.19
N SER A 44 6.89 -4.57 -16.89
CA SER A 44 6.74 -5.60 -15.85
C SER A 44 5.49 -6.47 -16.09
N PHE A 45 4.32 -5.87 -16.34
CA PHE A 45 3.10 -6.61 -16.67
C PHE A 45 3.23 -7.48 -17.92
N MET A 46 3.82 -6.95 -19.01
CA MET A 46 4.03 -7.71 -20.26
C MET A 46 4.87 -8.97 -20.03
N ARG A 47 5.91 -8.88 -19.20
CA ARG A 47 6.81 -10.01 -18.92
C ARG A 47 6.11 -11.08 -18.10
N VAL A 48 5.32 -10.67 -17.11
CA VAL A 48 4.47 -11.59 -16.35
C VAL A 48 3.46 -12.30 -17.27
N ALA A 49 2.80 -11.56 -18.18
CA ALA A 49 1.84 -12.13 -19.12
C ALA A 49 2.46 -13.17 -20.07
N LYS A 50 3.74 -12.98 -20.42
CA LYS A 50 4.52 -13.91 -21.27
C LYS A 50 5.21 -15.04 -20.51
N GLY A 51 5.14 -15.05 -19.18
CA GLY A 51 5.90 -16.00 -18.34
C GLY A 51 7.41 -15.78 -18.38
N GLU A 52 7.86 -14.56 -18.73
CA GLU A 52 9.28 -14.19 -18.75
C GLU A 52 9.76 -13.82 -17.33
N PRO A 53 10.97 -14.24 -16.92
CA PRO A 53 11.50 -13.91 -15.59
C PRO A 53 11.77 -12.42 -15.47
N LEU A 54 11.36 -11.77 -14.38
CA LEU A 54 11.70 -10.37 -14.09
C LEU A 54 13.23 -10.15 -14.07
N PRO A 55 13.78 -8.99 -14.49
CA PRO A 55 15.21 -8.77 -14.49
C PRO A 55 15.68 -8.80 -13.04
N GLU A 56 16.82 -9.44 -12.79
CA GLU A 56 17.45 -9.33 -11.47
C GLU A 56 17.97 -7.91 -11.26
N PRO A 57 17.91 -7.38 -10.03
CA PRO A 57 18.61 -6.14 -9.70
C PRO A 57 20.09 -6.31 -10.02
N VAL A 58 20.68 -5.38 -10.79
CA VAL A 58 22.10 -5.46 -11.10
C VAL A 58 22.87 -5.21 -9.81
N ARG A 59 23.81 -6.10 -9.47
CA ARG A 59 24.74 -5.88 -8.36
C ARG A 59 25.55 -4.62 -8.65
N SER A 60 25.25 -3.53 -7.95
CA SER A 60 26.16 -2.39 -7.90
C SER A 60 27.47 -2.88 -7.30
N LEU A 61 28.56 -2.82 -8.07
CA LEU A 61 29.91 -3.05 -7.56
C LEU A 61 30.29 -1.88 -6.65
N ALA A 62 29.75 -1.84 -5.44
CA ALA A 62 30.21 -0.93 -4.39
C ALA A 62 31.56 -1.42 -3.86
N GLY A 63 32.64 -1.10 -4.59
CA GLY A 63 33.99 -1.51 -4.26
C GLY A 63 35.03 -1.10 -5.30
N GLY A 64 35.02 0.15 -5.74
CA GLY A 64 36.02 0.67 -6.68
C GLY A 64 36.17 2.18 -6.52
N ALA A 65 37.40 2.63 -6.26
CA ALA A 65 37.76 4.03 -6.04
C ALA A 65 37.18 4.99 -7.09
N ALA A 66 36.89 6.21 -6.62
CA ALA A 66 36.62 7.44 -7.37
C ALA A 66 37.00 7.36 -8.87
N GLY A 67 36.02 6.97 -9.70
CA GLY A 67 36.11 6.96 -11.15
C GLY A 67 34.84 7.55 -11.71
N LYS A 68 34.97 8.67 -12.43
CA LYS A 68 33.89 9.48 -13.00
C LYS A 68 32.86 8.64 -13.78
N SER A 69 31.65 8.50 -13.25
CA SER A 69 30.42 8.51 -14.05
C SER A 69 29.52 9.64 -13.54
N ALA A 70 29.71 10.83 -14.12
CA ALA A 70 28.67 11.84 -14.09
C ALA A 70 27.53 11.32 -14.98
N GLY A 71 26.55 10.63 -14.39
CA GLY A 71 25.42 10.07 -15.15
C GLY A 71 24.52 9.06 -14.42
N GLY A 72 24.92 8.50 -13.28
CA GLY A 72 24.09 7.53 -12.53
C GLY A 72 23.02 8.21 -11.69
N GLY A 73 21.88 8.55 -12.30
CA GLY A 73 20.70 9.09 -11.61
C GLY A 73 19.60 8.05 -11.36
N LEU A 74 18.42 8.53 -10.96
CA LEU A 74 17.13 7.80 -10.87
C LEU A 74 16.90 6.85 -12.06
N ASP A 75 17.44 7.16 -13.25
CA ASP A 75 17.29 6.36 -14.47
C ASP A 75 17.83 4.92 -14.32
N GLU A 76 18.99 4.69 -13.69
CA GLU A 76 19.50 3.32 -13.42
C GLU A 76 18.73 2.66 -12.27
N ALA A 77 18.47 3.42 -11.20
CA ALA A 77 17.77 2.90 -10.02
C ALA A 77 16.33 2.48 -10.33
N LEU A 78 15.61 3.27 -11.14
CA LEU A 78 14.29 2.92 -11.64
C LEU A 78 14.38 1.85 -12.70
N ALA A 79 15.20 1.95 -13.76
CA ALA A 79 15.20 0.98 -14.87
C ALA A 79 15.32 -0.49 -14.45
N GLU A 80 15.87 -0.76 -13.26
CA GLU A 80 16.05 -2.10 -12.69
C GLU A 80 14.95 -2.54 -11.71
N THR A 81 14.01 -1.66 -11.37
CA THR A 81 12.97 -1.93 -10.36
C THR A 81 11.69 -2.51 -10.99
N ASN A 82 11.37 -3.76 -10.67
CA ASN A 82 10.12 -4.38 -11.12
C ASN A 82 8.92 -3.79 -10.36
N VAL A 83 8.22 -2.85 -10.99
CA VAL A 83 7.08 -2.13 -10.42
C VAL A 83 5.77 -2.46 -11.12
N PHE A 84 4.69 -2.59 -10.38
CA PHE A 84 3.34 -2.78 -10.89
C PHE A 84 2.44 -1.67 -10.36
N MET A 85 2.02 -0.77 -11.26
CA MET A 85 1.17 0.37 -10.94
C MET A 85 -0.26 0.09 -11.36
N PHE A 86 -1.17 0.33 -10.42
CA PHE A 86 -2.61 0.20 -10.59
C PHE A 86 -3.27 1.56 -10.50
N VAL A 87 -4.35 1.74 -11.25
CA VAL A 87 -5.26 2.88 -11.14
C VAL A 87 -6.67 2.39 -10.91
N LEU A 88 -7.42 3.14 -10.11
CA LEU A 88 -8.86 2.96 -9.95
C LEU A 88 -9.58 3.87 -10.94
N GLU A 89 -10.34 3.29 -11.87
CA GLU A 89 -11.14 3.99 -12.86
C GLU A 89 -12.62 3.87 -12.53
N ASP A 90 -13.37 4.96 -12.68
CA ASP A 90 -14.82 4.92 -12.85
C ASP A 90 -15.17 4.67 -14.31
N THR A 91 -15.86 3.56 -14.59
CA THR A 91 -16.18 3.14 -15.96
C THR A 91 -17.14 4.09 -16.68
N GLU A 92 -17.92 4.88 -15.95
CA GLU A 92 -18.88 5.82 -16.53
C GLU A 92 -18.18 7.09 -17.01
N SER A 93 -17.43 7.74 -16.14
CA SER A 93 -16.67 8.95 -16.49
C SER A 93 -15.35 8.68 -17.21
N ARG A 94 -14.85 7.44 -17.18
CA ARG A 94 -13.50 7.03 -17.59
C ARG A 94 -12.39 7.73 -16.80
N GLY A 95 -12.75 8.38 -15.68
CA GLY A 95 -11.84 9.14 -14.84
C GLY A 95 -11.04 8.25 -13.89
N VAL A 96 -9.73 8.51 -13.79
CA VAL A 96 -8.87 7.91 -12.76
C VAL A 96 -9.08 8.63 -11.43
N LEU A 97 -9.44 7.85 -10.41
CA LEU A 97 -9.82 8.33 -9.08
C LEU A 97 -8.75 8.06 -8.01
N GLY A 98 -7.82 7.17 -8.29
CA GLY A 98 -6.76 6.79 -7.36
C GLY A 98 -5.73 5.89 -8.00
N THR A 99 -4.63 5.68 -7.27
CA THR A 99 -3.53 4.81 -7.67
C THR A 99 -3.00 4.00 -6.49
N SER A 100 -2.31 2.91 -6.80
CA SER A 100 -1.50 2.13 -5.88
C SER A 100 -0.39 1.45 -6.65
N GLN A 101 0.67 1.01 -5.98
CA GLN A 101 1.73 0.24 -6.63
C GLN A 101 2.28 -0.85 -5.71
N VAL A 102 2.91 -1.84 -6.33
CA VAL A 102 3.78 -2.81 -5.67
C VAL A 102 5.11 -2.90 -6.41
N ILE A 103 6.21 -2.96 -5.66
CA ILE A 103 7.55 -3.24 -6.15
C ILE A 103 7.90 -4.67 -5.75
N ALA A 104 8.35 -5.47 -6.71
CA ALA A 104 8.60 -6.89 -6.50
C ALA A 104 9.73 -7.13 -5.49
N ARG A 105 10.84 -6.40 -5.64
CA ARG A 105 11.97 -6.38 -4.70
C ARG A 105 12.53 -4.96 -4.64
N MET A 106 12.45 -4.32 -3.49
CA MET A 106 13.04 -3.01 -3.25
C MET A 106 14.45 -3.19 -2.68
N GLY A 107 15.44 -2.55 -3.29
CA GLY A 107 16.84 -2.69 -2.88
C GLY A 107 17.42 -4.08 -3.22
N GLY A 108 18.45 -4.48 -2.48
CA GLY A 108 19.13 -5.77 -2.64
C GLY A 108 20.61 -5.70 -2.25
N PRO A 109 21.40 -6.75 -2.52
CA PRO A 109 22.83 -6.75 -2.24
C PRO A 109 23.55 -5.55 -2.89
N GLY A 110 24.22 -4.73 -2.07
CA GLY A 110 24.88 -3.49 -2.50
C GLY A 110 23.94 -2.29 -2.72
N ARG A 111 22.63 -2.44 -2.48
CA ARG A 111 21.60 -1.40 -2.58
C ARG A 111 20.65 -1.50 -1.36
N PRO A 112 21.13 -1.22 -0.14
CA PRO A 112 20.32 -1.37 1.08
C PRO A 112 19.14 -0.40 1.14
N ASN A 113 18.04 -0.87 1.72
CA ASN A 113 16.95 -0.02 2.18
C ASN A 113 17.31 0.53 3.56
N TRP A 114 17.44 1.85 3.66
CA TRP A 114 17.87 2.51 4.89
C TRP A 114 16.67 2.81 5.80
N SER A 115 16.81 2.45 7.07
CA SER A 115 15.85 2.76 8.13
C SER A 115 16.58 3.06 9.43
N PHE A 116 15.90 3.70 10.38
CA PHE A 116 16.33 3.67 11.77
C PHE A 116 15.67 2.52 12.50
N LYS A 117 16.49 1.67 13.13
CA LYS A 117 16.01 0.71 14.13
C LYS A 117 15.99 1.35 15.51
N LEU A 118 14.85 1.29 16.17
CA LEU A 118 14.68 1.83 17.51
C LEU A 118 15.00 0.77 18.56
N HIS A 119 15.71 1.18 19.61
CA HIS A 119 16.04 0.34 20.75
C HIS A 119 15.69 1.04 22.05
N LYS A 120 15.20 0.27 23.04
CA LYS A 120 15.05 0.74 24.41
C LYS A 120 16.29 0.37 25.21
N GLN A 121 16.87 1.34 25.89
CA GLN A 121 18.01 1.15 26.79
C GLN A 121 17.60 1.54 28.20
N HIS A 122 17.81 0.62 29.14
CA HIS A 122 17.42 0.79 30.55
C HIS A 122 18.67 1.03 31.39
N PHE A 123 18.59 2.05 32.25
CA PHE A 123 19.64 2.42 33.17
C PHE A 123 19.07 2.51 34.57
N PHE A 124 19.82 2.07 35.56
CA PHE A 124 19.49 2.17 36.97
C PHE A 124 20.73 2.61 37.73
N SER A 125 20.55 3.54 38.66
CA SER A 125 21.59 3.96 39.59
C SER A 125 21.24 3.48 40.98
N ASP A 126 22.13 2.66 41.55
CA ASP A 126 22.00 2.18 42.92
C ASP A 126 22.16 3.32 43.94
N ASP A 127 23.01 4.31 43.66
CA ASP A 127 23.30 5.43 44.57
C ASP A 127 22.09 6.33 44.81
N ILE A 128 21.32 6.62 43.76
CA ILE A 128 20.09 7.44 43.86
C ILE A 128 18.80 6.62 43.79
N HIS A 129 18.90 5.29 43.76
CA HIS A 129 17.77 4.35 43.63
C HIS A 129 16.76 4.74 42.55
N ALA A 130 17.24 5.23 41.40
CA ALA A 130 16.42 5.74 40.31
C ALA A 130 16.82 5.12 38.98
N GLY A 131 15.83 4.87 38.13
CA GLY A 131 16.01 4.33 36.79
C GLY A 131 15.47 5.26 35.71
N THR A 132 16.02 5.12 34.51
CA THR A 132 15.56 5.82 33.31
C THR A 132 15.59 4.87 32.11
N THR A 133 14.72 5.13 31.14
CA THR A 133 14.70 4.42 29.86
C THR A 133 14.88 5.41 28.73
N HIS A 134 15.85 5.15 27.87
CA HIS A 134 16.11 5.93 26.68
C HIS A 134 15.71 5.15 25.43
N VAL A 135 15.22 5.87 24.42
CA VAL A 135 15.04 5.33 23.08
C VAL A 135 16.21 5.81 22.22
N THR A 136 16.90 4.88 21.58
CA THR A 136 17.96 5.17 20.62
C THR A 136 17.56 4.76 19.21
N ALA A 137 18.01 5.52 18.21
CA ALA A 137 17.87 5.18 16.79
C ALA A 137 19.24 4.81 16.22
N THR A 138 19.33 3.67 15.54
CA THR A 138 20.55 3.22 14.87
C THR A 138 20.26 2.99 13.39
N LEU A 139 21.13 3.49 12.52
CA LEU A 139 20.98 3.32 11.08
C LEU A 139 21.12 1.82 10.71
N TYR A 140 20.13 1.30 10.00
CA TYR A 140 20.05 -0.08 9.55
C TYR A 140 19.88 -0.12 8.04
N GLY A 141 20.75 -0.86 7.35
CA GLY A 141 20.69 -1.08 5.91
C GLY A 141 20.21 -2.49 5.62
N ASP A 142 18.99 -2.62 5.10
CA ASP A 142 18.41 -3.90 4.72
C ASP A 142 18.69 -4.23 3.25
N GLU A 143 19.52 -5.25 3.00
CA GLU A 143 19.83 -5.74 1.66
C GLU A 143 19.03 -6.99 1.27
N SER A 144 18.03 -7.40 2.08
CA SER A 144 17.25 -8.62 1.83
C SER A 144 16.31 -8.52 0.62
N GLY A 145 16.02 -7.31 0.14
CA GLY A 145 15.18 -7.09 -1.03
C GLY A 145 13.69 -7.40 -0.81
N PRO A 146 13.03 -6.87 0.25
CA PRO A 146 11.62 -7.12 0.49
C PRO A 146 10.74 -6.57 -0.65
N SER A 147 9.54 -7.12 -0.82
CA SER A 147 8.54 -6.48 -1.67
C SER A 147 8.04 -5.22 -0.98
N GLU A 148 7.76 -4.16 -1.73
CA GLU A 148 7.27 -2.92 -1.14
C GLU A 148 5.92 -2.54 -1.71
N ILE A 149 4.99 -2.16 -0.84
CA ILE A 149 3.71 -1.58 -1.24
C ILE A 149 3.71 -0.07 -1.05
N GLY A 150 3.21 0.64 -2.06
CA GLY A 150 3.21 2.09 -2.04
C GLY A 150 2.12 2.67 -2.94
N GLY A 151 2.30 3.94 -3.28
CA GLY A 151 1.49 4.72 -4.20
C GLY A 151 0.00 4.85 -3.85
N LEU A 152 -0.45 4.47 -2.65
CA LEU A 152 -1.88 4.42 -2.33
C LEU A 152 -2.45 5.83 -2.15
N ILE A 153 -3.07 6.36 -3.20
CA ILE A 153 -3.69 7.68 -3.21
C ILE A 153 -5.10 7.55 -3.76
N LEU A 154 -6.06 8.21 -3.10
CA LEU A 154 -7.45 8.32 -3.55
C LEU A 154 -7.89 9.77 -3.47
N GLN A 155 -8.62 10.21 -4.50
CA GLN A 155 -9.27 11.52 -4.52
C GLN A 155 -10.09 11.72 -3.22
N PRO A 156 -9.98 12.87 -2.54
CA PRO A 156 -10.66 13.12 -1.27
C PRO A 156 -12.17 12.88 -1.29
N SER A 157 -12.85 13.26 -2.38
CA SER A 157 -14.28 13.07 -2.58
C SER A 157 -14.72 11.59 -2.61
N TYR A 158 -13.78 10.67 -2.86
CA TYR A 158 -14.02 9.23 -2.89
C TYR A 158 -13.51 8.51 -1.63
N ARG A 159 -12.89 9.24 -0.68
CA ARG A 159 -12.53 8.67 0.63
C ARG A 159 -13.80 8.35 1.42
N GLY A 160 -13.82 7.20 2.08
CA GLY A 160 -14.99 6.74 2.81
C GLY A 160 -16.17 6.29 1.93
N HIS A 161 -16.01 6.23 0.60
CA HIS A 161 -17.07 5.81 -0.33
C HIS A 161 -17.74 4.48 0.08
N LYS A 162 -19.05 4.35 -0.20
CA LYS A 162 -19.87 3.18 0.21
C LYS A 162 -19.32 1.84 -0.27
N GLN A 163 -18.69 1.80 -1.44
CA GLN A 163 -18.04 0.62 -2.00
C GLN A 163 -16.61 0.40 -1.48
N LYS A 164 -16.13 1.19 -0.52
CA LYS A 164 -14.80 1.07 0.11
C LYS A 164 -13.67 1.06 -0.91
N LEU A 165 -13.70 2.00 -1.85
CA LEU A 165 -12.78 2.10 -2.98
C LEU A 165 -11.29 2.12 -2.59
N GLY A 166 -10.93 2.83 -1.52
CA GLY A 166 -9.55 2.81 -1.00
C GLY A 166 -9.11 1.44 -0.47
N ARG A 167 -10.05 0.64 0.06
CA ARG A 167 -9.77 -0.76 0.44
C ARG A 167 -9.57 -1.60 -0.81
N PHE A 168 -10.46 -1.53 -1.79
CA PHE A 168 -10.32 -2.29 -3.03
C PHE A 168 -8.97 -2.00 -3.72
N LEU A 169 -8.63 -0.73 -3.88
CA LEU A 169 -7.37 -0.28 -4.46
C LEU A 169 -6.15 -0.70 -3.62
N SER A 170 -6.26 -0.79 -2.29
CA SER A 170 -5.18 -1.32 -1.45
C SER A 170 -5.00 -2.83 -1.62
N LEU A 171 -6.11 -3.58 -1.62
CA LEU A 171 -6.12 -5.04 -1.64
C LEU A 171 -5.64 -5.63 -2.97
N ILE A 172 -5.80 -4.90 -4.08
CA ILE A 172 -5.37 -5.38 -5.39
C ILE A 172 -3.89 -5.75 -5.46
N ARG A 173 -3.06 -5.06 -4.67
CA ARG A 173 -1.61 -5.32 -4.57
C ARG A 173 -1.36 -6.73 -4.04
N PHE A 174 -2.06 -7.12 -2.98
CA PHE A 174 -1.95 -8.44 -2.36
C PHE A 174 -2.62 -9.53 -3.20
N HIS A 175 -3.74 -9.20 -3.83
CA HIS A 175 -4.37 -10.09 -4.82
C HIS A 175 -3.38 -10.42 -5.96
N PHE A 176 -2.74 -9.40 -6.53
CA PHE A 176 -1.75 -9.58 -7.58
C PHE A 176 -0.51 -10.36 -7.09
N MET A 177 -0.01 -10.05 -5.88
CA MET A 177 1.07 -10.82 -5.26
C MET A 177 0.75 -12.31 -5.15
N ALA A 178 -0.47 -12.66 -4.74
CA ALA A 178 -0.88 -14.05 -4.59
C ALA A 178 -0.92 -14.81 -5.92
N LEU A 179 -1.40 -14.15 -6.98
CA LEU A 179 -1.44 -14.75 -8.30
C LEU A 179 -0.03 -15.01 -8.85
N HIS A 180 0.94 -14.16 -8.51
CA HIS A 180 2.29 -14.20 -9.07
C HIS A 180 3.35 -14.30 -7.98
N ARG A 181 3.12 -15.20 -7.02
CA ARG A 181 3.84 -15.27 -5.74
C ARG A 181 5.35 -15.41 -5.88
N GLU A 182 5.79 -16.12 -6.92
CA GLU A 182 7.19 -16.33 -7.27
C GLU A 182 7.97 -15.05 -7.58
N LEU A 183 7.27 -13.98 -7.96
CA LEU A 183 7.89 -12.70 -8.28
C LEU A 183 8.22 -11.87 -7.03
N PHE A 184 7.49 -12.10 -5.95
CA PHE A 184 7.52 -11.28 -4.74
C PHE A 184 8.38 -11.93 -3.64
N ALA A 185 8.94 -11.12 -2.76
CA ALA A 185 9.70 -11.58 -1.62
C ALA A 185 8.79 -12.24 -0.57
N ASP A 186 9.41 -12.97 0.37
CA ASP A 186 8.69 -13.59 1.49
C ASP A 186 8.22 -12.59 2.54
N GLU A 187 8.74 -11.37 2.50
CA GLU A 187 8.33 -10.26 3.34
C GLU A 187 7.87 -9.06 2.49
N VAL A 188 6.80 -8.41 2.94
CA VAL A 188 6.28 -7.16 2.39
C VAL A 188 6.52 -6.02 3.39
N LEU A 189 7.13 -4.95 2.90
CA LEU A 189 7.34 -3.68 3.57
C LEU A 189 6.27 -2.66 3.14
N ALA A 190 5.82 -1.87 4.11
CA ALA A 190 5.03 -0.66 3.88
C ALA A 190 5.61 0.50 4.70
N GLU A 191 6.19 1.48 4.01
CA GLU A 191 6.65 2.73 4.61
C GLU A 191 5.46 3.69 4.78
N MET A 192 5.14 4.03 6.03
CA MET A 192 3.95 4.81 6.34
C MET A 192 4.29 6.28 6.54
N MET A 193 3.59 7.13 5.81
CA MET A 193 3.81 8.58 5.82
C MET A 193 3.64 9.19 7.22
N ALA A 194 4.69 9.85 7.71
CA ALA A 194 4.72 10.53 8.99
C ALA A 194 3.81 11.77 9.04
N PRO A 195 3.57 12.36 10.22
CA PRO A 195 3.00 13.69 10.33
C PRO A 195 3.93 14.74 9.70
N ILE A 196 3.43 15.45 8.68
CA ILE A 196 4.08 16.58 8.03
C ILE A 196 3.19 17.81 8.23
N SER A 197 3.77 18.98 8.48
CA SER A 197 3.00 20.22 8.63
C SER A 197 2.41 20.67 7.29
N ASN A 198 1.48 21.63 7.33
CA ASN A 198 0.88 22.18 6.11
C ASN A 198 1.90 22.93 5.23
N GLU A 199 2.98 23.41 5.84
CA GLU A 199 4.11 24.08 5.19
C GLU A 199 5.13 23.08 4.62
N GLY A 200 4.89 21.77 4.76
CA GLY A 200 5.80 20.73 4.28
C GLY A 200 6.97 20.46 5.23
N GLU A 201 6.92 20.92 6.48
CA GLU A 201 7.97 20.73 7.47
C GLU A 201 7.79 19.42 8.25
N ASN A 202 8.91 18.76 8.58
CA ASN A 202 8.92 17.57 9.44
C ASN A 202 9.72 17.85 10.73
N LEU A 203 9.09 17.60 11.88
CA LEU A 203 9.68 17.90 13.19
C LEU A 203 10.92 17.06 13.50
N LEU A 204 10.95 15.80 13.10
CA LEU A 204 12.10 14.93 13.29
C LEU A 204 13.26 15.38 12.40
N TRP A 205 13.02 15.62 11.12
CA TRP A 205 14.02 16.14 10.18
C TRP A 205 14.67 17.41 10.72
N ASN A 206 13.86 18.34 11.22
CA ASN A 206 14.34 19.62 11.74
C ASN A 206 15.16 19.50 13.02
N ALA A 207 14.83 18.55 13.89
CA ALA A 207 15.57 18.31 15.12
C ALA A 207 16.83 17.47 14.92
N LEU A 208 16.80 16.52 13.97
CA LEU A 208 17.81 15.49 13.81
C LEU A 208 18.45 15.52 12.42
N GLY A 209 17.72 15.13 11.37
CA GLY A 209 18.30 14.87 10.04
C GLY A 209 19.09 16.05 9.46
N ARG A 210 18.53 17.27 9.54
CA ARG A 210 19.17 18.48 9.01
C ARG A 210 20.48 18.88 9.71
N ARG A 211 20.78 18.28 10.86
CA ARG A 211 22.04 18.51 11.60
C ARG A 211 23.21 17.76 10.98
N PHE A 212 22.92 16.66 10.27
CA PHE A 212 23.91 15.84 9.57
C PHE A 212 23.88 16.08 8.06
N ILE A 213 22.70 16.34 7.51
CA ILE A 213 22.47 16.55 6.09
C ILE A 213 22.00 17.99 5.90
N PRO A 214 22.82 18.91 5.34
CA PRO A 214 22.53 20.34 5.31
C PRO A 214 21.49 20.73 4.24
N LEU A 215 20.33 20.07 4.24
CA LEU A 215 19.20 20.26 3.34
C LEU A 215 17.91 20.49 4.14
N SER A 216 16.97 21.26 3.58
CA SER A 216 15.58 21.25 4.05
C SER A 216 14.94 19.89 3.79
N TYR A 217 13.81 19.61 4.45
CA TYR A 217 13.09 18.35 4.26
C TYR A 217 12.69 18.15 2.79
N SER A 218 12.15 19.21 2.17
CA SER A 218 11.73 19.17 0.76
C SER A 218 12.88 18.96 -0.23
N GLU A 219 14.07 19.50 0.06
CA GLU A 219 15.27 19.27 -0.76
C GLU A 219 15.77 17.84 -0.58
N ALA A 220 15.82 17.36 0.65
CA ALA A 220 16.22 15.99 0.97
C ALA A 220 15.28 14.95 0.32
N ASP A 221 13.97 15.15 0.43
CA ASP A 221 12.93 14.34 -0.22
C ASP A 221 13.11 14.28 -1.74
N ARG A 222 13.35 15.44 -2.37
CA ARG A 222 13.64 15.52 -3.81
C ARG A 222 14.94 14.79 -4.17
N HIS A 223 15.98 14.91 -3.34
CA HIS A 223 17.23 14.19 -3.55
C HIS A 223 17.08 12.67 -3.39
N CYS A 224 16.26 12.21 -2.44
CA CYS A 224 15.93 10.79 -2.27
C CYS A 224 15.25 10.18 -3.50
N GLN A 225 14.58 10.99 -4.32
CA GLN A 225 14.12 10.53 -5.63
C GLN A 225 15.29 10.18 -6.54
N ILE A 226 16.42 10.88 -6.46
CA ILE A 226 17.54 10.69 -7.39
C ILE A 226 18.53 9.63 -6.88
N SER A 227 18.95 9.75 -5.61
CA SER A 227 19.89 8.82 -4.97
C SER A 227 19.64 8.79 -3.46
N ARG A 228 19.91 7.65 -2.84
CA ARG A 228 19.82 7.44 -1.39
C ARG A 228 21.20 7.26 -0.73
N ASP A 229 22.29 7.36 -1.49
CA ASP A 229 23.65 7.05 -0.99
C ASP A 229 24.11 8.04 0.09
N PHE A 230 23.64 9.29 0.01
CA PHE A 230 23.98 10.31 0.99
C PHE A 230 23.52 9.96 2.41
N ILE A 231 22.50 9.10 2.56
CA ILE A 231 22.01 8.63 3.86
C ILE A 231 23.14 7.92 4.61
N ALA A 232 23.75 6.93 3.96
CA ALA A 232 24.82 6.11 4.55
C ALA A 232 26.13 6.89 4.75
N ASN A 233 26.35 7.92 3.94
CA ASN A 233 27.57 8.72 3.95
C ASN A 233 27.53 9.85 5.00
N LEU A 234 26.34 10.35 5.35
CA LEU A 234 26.19 11.53 6.22
C LEU A 234 25.57 11.22 7.59
N LEU A 235 24.72 10.20 7.71
CA LEU A 235 24.18 9.81 9.01
C LEU A 235 25.19 8.98 9.82
N PRO A 236 25.24 9.17 11.15
CA PRO A 236 26.14 8.40 12.01
C PRO A 236 25.71 6.92 12.07
N ARG A 237 26.68 6.04 12.30
CA ARG A 237 26.43 4.60 12.49
C ARG A 237 26.15 4.25 13.95
N GLU A 238 26.58 5.11 14.86
CA GLU A 238 26.40 4.99 16.30
C GLU A 238 24.95 5.27 16.73
N PRO A 239 24.48 4.70 17.85
CA PRO A 239 23.15 4.98 18.37
C PRO A 239 22.94 6.46 18.70
N ILE A 240 21.88 7.04 18.15
CA ILE A 240 21.43 8.40 18.42
C ILE A 240 20.41 8.35 19.55
N TYR A 241 20.69 8.99 20.69
CA TYR A 241 19.73 9.10 21.80
C TYR A 241 18.62 10.08 21.45
N LEU A 242 17.43 9.55 21.13
CA LEU A 242 16.27 10.38 20.82
C LEU A 242 15.83 11.21 22.02
N THR A 243 16.14 10.78 23.25
CA THR A 243 15.89 11.57 24.47
C THR A 243 16.50 12.97 24.41
N LEU A 244 17.60 13.18 23.68
CA LEU A 244 18.25 14.48 23.52
C LEU A 244 17.48 15.45 22.60
N LEU A 245 16.51 14.94 21.84
CA LEU A 245 15.69 15.76 20.95
C LEU A 245 14.57 16.49 21.71
N PRO A 246 14.09 17.64 21.18
CA PRO A 246 12.92 18.31 21.71
C PRO A 246 11.71 17.36 21.82
N PRO A 247 10.87 17.48 22.88
CA PRO A 247 9.73 16.60 23.08
C PRO A 247 8.84 16.44 21.85
N ALA A 248 8.51 17.54 21.16
CA ALA A 248 7.67 17.53 19.97
C ALA A 248 8.26 16.70 18.81
N ALA A 249 9.59 16.65 18.65
CA ALA A 249 10.25 15.82 17.64
C ALA A 249 10.27 14.35 18.03
N ARG A 250 10.42 14.04 19.32
CA ARG A 250 10.31 12.65 19.83
C ARG A 250 8.90 12.11 19.65
N ASP A 251 7.90 12.97 19.86
CA ASP A 251 6.50 12.58 19.83
C ASP A 251 6.01 12.18 18.45
N VAL A 252 6.69 12.52 17.35
CA VAL A 252 6.26 12.10 16.00
C VAL A 252 6.86 10.77 15.54
N VAL A 253 7.90 10.27 16.22
CA VAL A 253 8.60 9.04 15.83
C VAL A 253 7.66 7.82 15.93
N GLY A 254 7.58 7.02 14.86
CA GLY A 254 6.73 5.85 14.75
C GLY A 254 5.23 6.17 14.62
N LYS A 255 4.86 7.45 14.48
CA LYS A 255 3.49 7.89 14.24
C LYS A 255 3.24 8.13 12.76
N VAL A 256 1.97 8.03 12.37
CA VAL A 256 1.51 8.33 11.01
C VAL A 256 0.69 9.61 11.00
N GLY A 257 0.68 10.32 9.89
CA GLY A 257 -0.21 11.48 9.69
C GLY A 257 -1.70 11.09 9.77
N ALA A 258 -2.57 12.07 10.04
CA ALA A 258 -4.01 11.83 10.22
C ALA A 258 -4.66 11.12 9.01
N GLU A 259 -4.29 11.52 7.80
CA GLU A 259 -4.78 10.92 6.53
C GLU A 259 -4.25 9.50 6.29
N THR A 260 -3.17 9.11 6.98
CA THR A 260 -2.51 7.80 6.85
C THR A 260 -3.05 6.78 7.86
N VAL A 261 -3.69 7.22 8.96
CA VAL A 261 -4.26 6.35 10.00
C VAL A 261 -5.19 5.26 9.44
N PRO A 262 -6.11 5.54 8.50
CA PRO A 262 -6.98 4.50 7.94
C PRO A 262 -6.21 3.42 7.16
N ALA A 263 -5.14 3.81 6.46
CA ALA A 263 -4.28 2.87 5.73
C ALA A 263 -3.50 1.97 6.69
N ARG A 264 -2.90 2.54 7.74
CA ARG A 264 -2.21 1.79 8.81
C ARG A 264 -3.13 0.72 9.42
N ARG A 265 -4.32 1.13 9.88
CA ARG A 265 -5.30 0.21 10.47
C ARG A 265 -5.75 -0.89 9.52
N MET A 266 -5.79 -0.61 8.22
CA MET A 266 -6.12 -1.61 7.21
C MET A 266 -5.02 -2.66 7.07
N LEU A 267 -3.76 -2.23 7.03
CA LEU A 267 -2.61 -3.12 6.94
C LEU A 267 -2.45 -3.97 8.20
N GLU A 268 -2.61 -3.38 9.39
CA GLU A 268 -2.57 -4.12 10.67
C GLU A 268 -3.64 -5.23 10.70
N LYS A 269 -4.85 -4.96 10.19
CA LYS A 269 -5.90 -5.99 10.05
C LYS A 269 -5.57 -7.09 9.05
N LEU A 270 -4.67 -6.83 8.10
CA LEU A 270 -4.21 -7.83 7.13
C LEU A 270 -3.01 -8.65 7.65
N GLY A 271 -2.49 -8.34 8.84
CA GLY A 271 -1.35 -9.03 9.45
C GLY A 271 -0.02 -8.27 9.39
N PHE A 272 -0.03 -6.98 9.03
CA PHE A 272 1.18 -6.15 9.11
C PHE A 272 1.47 -5.72 10.55
N GLU A 273 2.76 -5.70 10.89
CA GLU A 273 3.23 -5.39 12.23
C GLU A 273 4.28 -4.28 12.19
N TYR A 274 4.23 -3.39 13.18
CA TYR A 274 5.29 -2.42 13.43
C TYR A 274 6.41 -3.09 14.21
N ARG A 275 7.64 -3.07 13.67
CA ARG A 275 8.82 -3.77 14.22
C ARG A 275 9.91 -2.81 14.68
N ASP A 276 9.52 -1.65 15.20
CA ASP A 276 10.43 -0.62 15.71
C ASP A 276 11.41 -0.08 14.64
N PHE A 277 10.99 -0.10 13.37
CA PHE A 277 11.70 0.55 12.27
C PHE A 277 10.97 1.80 11.83
N VAL A 278 11.71 2.89 11.62
CA VAL A 278 11.16 4.15 11.13
C VAL A 278 12.01 4.71 9.99
N ASP A 279 11.39 5.50 9.12
CA ASP A 279 12.09 6.24 8.08
C ASP A 279 13.10 7.23 8.72
N PRO A 280 14.35 7.32 8.21
CA PRO A 280 15.39 8.13 8.82
C PRO A 280 15.23 9.64 8.59
N PHE A 281 14.33 10.07 7.70
CA PHE A 281 14.01 11.47 7.45
C PHE A 281 12.83 11.92 8.28
N ASP A 282 11.69 11.23 8.13
CA ASP A 282 10.40 11.73 8.58
C ASP A 282 9.90 11.04 9.87
N GLY A 283 10.50 9.90 10.25
CA GLY A 283 10.15 9.14 11.44
C GLY A 283 8.90 8.27 11.28
N GLY A 284 8.39 8.13 10.06
CA GLY A 284 7.24 7.33 9.70
C GLY A 284 7.50 5.85 9.95
N PRO A 285 6.54 5.10 10.53
CA PRO A 285 6.76 3.70 10.88
C PRO A 285 6.81 2.81 9.63
N HIS A 286 7.72 1.84 9.64
CA HIS A 286 7.76 0.76 8.69
C HIS A 286 6.92 -0.40 9.22
N LEU A 287 5.97 -0.89 8.41
CA LEU A 287 5.17 -2.06 8.72
C LEU A 287 5.61 -3.25 7.87
N HIS A 288 5.66 -4.42 8.48
CA HIS A 288 6.14 -5.65 7.84
C HIS A 288 5.11 -6.76 7.95
N ALA A 289 4.99 -7.59 6.92
CA ALA A 289 4.22 -8.82 6.97
C ALA A 289 4.95 -9.93 6.20
N LYS A 290 4.87 -11.17 6.69
CA LYS A 290 5.19 -12.32 5.85
C LYS A 290 4.16 -12.41 4.73
N THR A 291 4.58 -12.44 3.48
CA THR A 291 3.69 -12.37 2.29
C THR A 291 2.58 -13.42 2.37
N ASP A 292 2.95 -14.67 2.71
CA ASP A 292 2.01 -15.81 2.78
C ASP A 292 1.09 -15.78 4.01
N SER A 293 1.35 -14.88 4.97
CA SER A 293 0.48 -14.67 6.15
C SER A 293 -0.54 -13.55 5.91
N ILE A 294 -0.45 -12.81 4.81
CA ILE A 294 -1.39 -11.73 4.49
C ILE A 294 -2.74 -12.35 4.13
N GLN A 295 -3.80 -11.96 4.84
CA GLN A 295 -5.14 -12.54 4.67
C GLN A 295 -5.63 -12.54 3.21
N THR A 296 -5.40 -11.45 2.47
CA THR A 296 -5.78 -11.34 1.06
C THR A 296 -4.96 -12.25 0.17
N VAL A 297 -3.68 -12.50 0.50
CA VAL A 297 -2.86 -13.45 -0.25
C VAL A 297 -3.42 -14.86 -0.11
N GLN A 298 -3.71 -15.28 1.13
CA GLN A 298 -4.27 -16.60 1.42
C GLN A 298 -5.65 -16.85 0.80
N ALA A 299 -6.46 -15.80 0.70
CA ALA A 299 -7.82 -15.88 0.17
C ALA A 299 -7.92 -15.76 -1.35
N THR A 300 -6.78 -15.65 -2.06
CA THR A 300 -6.74 -15.47 -3.51
C THR A 300 -6.39 -16.78 -4.21
N HIS A 301 -7.14 -17.08 -5.26
CA HIS A 301 -7.00 -18.30 -6.04
C HIS A 301 -7.05 -18.00 -7.54
N ARG A 302 -6.58 -18.96 -8.34
CA ARG A 302 -6.78 -18.99 -9.78
C ARG A 302 -8.01 -19.83 -10.11
N GLY A 303 -8.70 -19.49 -11.19
CA GLY A 303 -9.86 -20.20 -11.69
C GLY A 303 -10.04 -19.97 -13.19
N GLU A 304 -11.14 -20.49 -13.73
CA GLU A 304 -11.56 -20.28 -15.10
C GLU A 304 -12.85 -19.48 -15.14
N LEU A 305 -12.98 -18.55 -16.08
CA LEU A 305 -14.19 -17.76 -16.24
C LEU A 305 -15.28 -18.61 -16.92
N GLY A 306 -16.38 -18.86 -16.21
CA GLY A 306 -17.55 -19.55 -16.73
C GLY A 306 -18.51 -18.65 -17.50
N PRO A 307 -19.68 -19.19 -17.91
CA PRO A 307 -20.72 -18.40 -18.58
C PRO A 307 -21.29 -17.33 -17.63
N THR A 308 -21.87 -16.29 -18.22
CA THR A 308 -22.53 -15.22 -17.45
C THR A 308 -23.74 -15.75 -16.70
N ILE A 309 -23.99 -15.21 -15.51
CA ILE A 309 -25.14 -15.56 -14.66
C ILE A 309 -25.98 -14.33 -14.30
N ALA A 310 -27.22 -14.55 -13.87
CA ALA A 310 -28.02 -13.49 -13.26
C ALA A 310 -27.41 -13.08 -11.91
N ARG A 311 -27.49 -11.79 -11.57
CA ARG A 311 -27.01 -11.25 -10.28
C ARG A 311 -27.60 -11.96 -9.07
N SER A 312 -28.84 -12.44 -9.16
CA SER A 312 -29.52 -13.21 -8.11
C SER A 312 -28.89 -14.58 -7.81
N LYS A 313 -28.04 -15.09 -8.70
CA LYS A 313 -27.29 -16.34 -8.52
C LYS A 313 -25.89 -16.12 -7.95
N CYS A 314 -25.44 -14.87 -7.78
CA CYS A 314 -24.18 -14.58 -7.13
C CYS A 314 -24.34 -14.74 -5.62
N ASP A 315 -23.46 -15.51 -4.99
CA ASP A 315 -23.53 -15.84 -3.57
C ASP A 315 -22.22 -15.56 -2.83
N THR A 316 -21.32 -14.84 -3.49
CA THR A 316 -20.01 -14.46 -2.98
C THR A 316 -19.72 -13.03 -3.39
N ARG A 317 -19.00 -12.28 -2.54
CA ARG A 317 -18.45 -10.98 -2.90
C ARG A 317 -16.94 -10.98 -2.74
N GLY A 318 -16.27 -10.37 -3.71
CA GLY A 318 -14.84 -10.12 -3.62
C GLY A 318 -14.24 -9.65 -4.92
N ILE A 319 -12.94 -9.86 -5.04
CA ILE A 319 -12.16 -9.38 -6.19
C ILE A 319 -12.16 -10.46 -7.26
N VAL A 320 -12.43 -10.09 -8.51
CA VAL A 320 -12.17 -10.95 -9.67
C VAL A 320 -11.30 -10.17 -10.65
N SER A 321 -10.24 -10.80 -11.15
CA SER A 321 -9.28 -10.20 -12.05
C SER A 321 -9.01 -11.04 -13.29
N PHE A 322 -8.57 -10.36 -14.34
CA PHE A 322 -8.13 -10.92 -15.59
C PHE A 322 -6.92 -10.14 -16.08
N MET A 323 -6.00 -10.84 -16.75
CA MET A 323 -4.88 -10.21 -17.44
C MET A 323 -4.73 -10.90 -18.78
N ASP A 324 -4.75 -10.10 -19.85
CA ASP A 324 -4.52 -10.61 -21.20
C ASP A 324 -3.04 -10.88 -21.49
N THR A 325 -2.75 -11.37 -22.69
CA THR A 325 -1.39 -11.68 -23.16
C THR A 325 -0.51 -10.45 -23.34
N ASP A 326 -1.10 -9.25 -23.39
CA ASP A 326 -0.41 -7.96 -23.44
C ASP A 326 -0.26 -7.32 -22.04
N GLY A 327 -0.53 -8.11 -20.99
CA GLY A 327 -0.43 -7.65 -19.61
C GLY A 327 -1.46 -6.58 -19.22
N ASP A 328 -2.57 -6.40 -19.96
CA ASP A 328 -3.66 -5.49 -19.54
C ASP A 328 -4.43 -6.11 -18.36
N PHE A 329 -3.86 -5.92 -17.17
CA PHE A 329 -4.47 -6.34 -15.92
C PHE A 329 -5.70 -5.50 -15.59
N ARG A 330 -6.80 -6.15 -15.23
CA ARG A 330 -8.08 -5.57 -14.78
C ARG A 330 -8.66 -6.36 -13.63
N ALA A 331 -9.37 -5.68 -12.75
CA ALA A 331 -10.08 -6.29 -11.64
C ALA A 331 -11.30 -5.48 -11.21
N VAL A 332 -12.25 -6.17 -10.60
CA VAL A 332 -13.51 -5.63 -10.05
C VAL A 332 -13.71 -6.15 -8.62
N ASP A 333 -14.33 -5.36 -7.74
CA ASP A 333 -14.87 -5.81 -6.44
C ASP A 333 -16.40 -5.88 -6.54
N GLU A 334 -16.90 -7.06 -6.91
CA GLU A 334 -18.30 -7.29 -7.27
C GLU A 334 -18.80 -8.63 -6.69
N GLN A 335 -20.10 -8.87 -6.85
CA GLN A 335 -20.69 -10.18 -6.54
C GLN A 335 -20.45 -11.16 -7.68
N PHE A 336 -20.08 -12.40 -7.33
CA PHE A 336 -19.84 -13.50 -8.26
C PHE A 336 -20.31 -14.82 -7.64
N ALA A 337 -20.30 -15.88 -8.45
CA ALA A 337 -20.39 -17.26 -7.97
C ALA A 337 -19.12 -18.00 -8.35
N VAL A 338 -18.72 -18.96 -7.54
CA VAL A 338 -17.62 -19.88 -7.85
C VAL A 338 -18.04 -21.29 -7.44
N ASP A 339 -17.86 -22.27 -8.33
CA ASP A 339 -18.18 -23.67 -8.05
C ASP A 339 -17.02 -24.41 -7.37
N ALA A 340 -17.18 -25.72 -7.13
CA ALA A 340 -16.18 -26.53 -6.44
C ALA A 340 -14.91 -26.74 -7.28
N GLU A 341 -15.05 -26.63 -8.59
CA GLU A 341 -14.00 -26.77 -9.60
C GLU A 341 -13.22 -25.46 -9.83
N GLY A 342 -13.67 -24.35 -9.21
CA GLY A 342 -13.03 -23.04 -9.33
C GLY A 342 -13.46 -22.26 -10.58
N VAL A 343 -14.60 -22.61 -11.19
CA VAL A 343 -15.19 -21.85 -12.30
C VAL A 343 -15.91 -20.63 -11.73
N VAL A 344 -15.47 -19.45 -12.14
CA VAL A 344 -16.00 -18.15 -11.68
C VAL A 344 -17.08 -17.68 -12.66
N SER A 345 -18.28 -17.42 -12.18
CA SER A 345 -19.38 -16.87 -12.99
C SER A 345 -19.74 -15.45 -12.56
N LEU A 346 -19.85 -14.56 -13.55
CA LEU A 346 -20.11 -13.13 -13.36
C LEU A 346 -21.41 -12.69 -14.03
N PRO A 347 -22.07 -11.63 -13.53
CA PRO A 347 -23.06 -10.89 -14.30
C PRO A 347 -22.46 -10.34 -15.61
N LYS A 348 -23.30 -10.24 -16.66
CA LYS A 348 -22.86 -9.80 -17.99
C LYS A 348 -22.13 -8.46 -17.97
N ASP A 349 -22.66 -7.47 -17.25
CA ASP A 349 -22.06 -6.14 -17.16
C ASP A 349 -20.73 -6.12 -16.39
N VAL A 350 -20.56 -7.01 -15.41
CA VAL A 350 -19.30 -7.19 -14.68
C VAL A 350 -18.24 -7.85 -15.57
N MET A 351 -18.62 -8.88 -16.32
CA MET A 351 -17.74 -9.54 -17.30
C MET A 351 -17.30 -8.56 -18.40
N THR A 352 -18.23 -7.72 -18.90
CA THR A 352 -17.90 -6.66 -19.87
C THR A 352 -16.90 -5.64 -19.30
N ALA A 353 -17.02 -5.26 -18.03
CA ALA A 353 -16.06 -4.35 -17.39
C ALA A 353 -14.67 -4.97 -17.20
N LEU A 354 -14.62 -6.29 -16.99
CA LEU A 354 -13.38 -7.06 -16.87
C LEU A 354 -12.68 -7.25 -18.23
N VAL A 355 -13.44 -7.16 -19.33
CA VAL A 355 -12.95 -7.39 -20.71
C VAL A 355 -12.38 -8.81 -20.85
N ALA A 356 -13.11 -9.78 -20.33
CA ALA A 356 -12.75 -11.19 -20.35
C ALA A 356 -13.90 -12.02 -20.92
N GLU A 357 -13.55 -13.11 -21.60
CA GLU A 357 -14.50 -14.05 -22.21
C GLU A 357 -14.50 -15.39 -21.45
N PRO A 358 -15.61 -16.15 -21.47
CA PRO A 358 -15.64 -17.49 -20.89
C PRO A 358 -14.50 -18.38 -21.41
N GLY A 359 -13.91 -19.18 -20.52
CA GLY A 359 -12.69 -19.95 -20.76
C GLY A 359 -11.39 -19.21 -20.40
N ALA A 360 -11.45 -17.90 -20.12
CA ALA A 360 -10.27 -17.15 -19.69
C ALA A 360 -9.79 -17.57 -18.29
N SER A 361 -8.47 -17.63 -18.09
CA SER A 361 -7.90 -17.78 -16.75
C SER A 361 -8.07 -16.49 -15.96
N VAL A 362 -8.66 -16.61 -14.76
CA VAL A 362 -8.95 -15.47 -13.89
C VAL A 362 -8.37 -15.68 -12.50
N GLY A 363 -8.10 -14.58 -11.81
CA GLY A 363 -7.84 -14.58 -10.38
C GLY A 363 -9.09 -14.20 -9.60
N TYR A 364 -9.32 -14.79 -8.43
CA TYR A 364 -10.40 -14.35 -7.55
C TYR A 364 -9.98 -14.34 -6.08
N THR A 365 -10.46 -13.36 -5.32
CA THR A 365 -10.34 -13.30 -3.86
C THR A 365 -11.72 -13.27 -3.24
N VAL A 366 -12.00 -14.17 -2.29
CA VAL A 366 -13.24 -14.14 -1.51
C VAL A 366 -13.09 -13.18 -0.34
N LEU A 367 -13.88 -12.10 -0.29
CA LEU A 367 -13.82 -11.11 0.80
C LEU A 367 -14.95 -11.27 1.82
N SER A 368 -16.13 -11.70 1.38
CA SER A 368 -17.27 -11.99 2.23
C SER A 368 -18.28 -12.86 1.49
N LYS A 369 -18.92 -13.80 2.19
CA LYS A 369 -20.16 -14.43 1.70
C LYS A 369 -21.33 -13.53 2.12
N PRO A 370 -22.31 -13.22 1.24
CA PRO A 370 -23.53 -12.54 1.62
C PRO A 370 -24.22 -13.33 2.73
N ASP A 371 -24.58 -12.63 3.80
CA ASP A 371 -25.34 -13.20 4.89
C ASP A 371 -26.73 -13.59 4.34
N ARG A 372 -27.01 -14.90 4.23
CA ARG A 372 -28.31 -15.41 3.75
C ARG A 372 -29.45 -15.16 4.74
N SER A 373 -29.22 -14.49 5.86
CA SER A 373 -30.21 -14.27 6.93
C SER A 373 -31.16 -13.09 6.74
N SER A 374 -30.96 -12.19 5.76
CA SER A 374 -31.79 -10.98 5.63
C SER A 374 -32.85 -10.99 4.52
N ALA A 375 -33.08 -12.13 3.85
CA ALA A 375 -34.03 -12.21 2.73
C ALA A 375 -35.47 -12.59 3.13
N ASP A 376 -35.72 -13.05 4.35
CA ASP A 376 -37.07 -13.42 4.81
C ASP A 376 -37.38 -12.86 6.21
N THR A 377 -37.79 -11.61 6.27
CA THR A 377 -38.67 -11.13 7.35
C THR A 377 -39.40 -9.86 6.92
N LYS A 378 -40.35 -10.00 5.99
CA LYS A 378 -41.49 -9.09 5.94
C LYS A 378 -42.33 -9.31 7.20
N ARG A 379 -42.03 -8.58 8.27
CA ARG A 379 -42.95 -8.46 9.42
C ARG A 379 -44.11 -7.54 9.03
N GLU A 380 -45.32 -8.08 9.06
CA GLU A 380 -46.57 -7.32 8.97
C GLU A 380 -46.63 -6.21 10.03
N PRO A 381 -47.28 -5.06 9.75
CA PRO A 381 -47.41 -3.98 10.71
C PRO A 381 -48.41 -4.35 11.81
N ALA A 382 -47.95 -4.35 13.06
CA ALA A 382 -48.76 -4.62 14.24
C ALA A 382 -49.86 -3.55 14.45
N LYS A 383 -51.11 -4.00 14.60
CA LYS A 383 -52.28 -3.19 14.96
C LYS A 383 -52.08 -2.49 16.32
N LYS A 384 -52.21 -1.16 16.34
CA LYS A 384 -52.29 -0.34 17.56
C LYS A 384 -53.49 -0.77 18.41
N LYS A 385 -53.26 -1.29 19.63
CA LYS A 385 -54.30 -1.39 20.66
C LYS A 385 -54.33 -0.11 21.49
N SER A 386 -55.45 0.59 21.38
CA SER A 386 -55.90 1.68 22.26
C SER A 386 -55.90 1.24 23.73
N ARG A 387 -55.32 2.06 24.61
CA ARG A 387 -55.37 1.90 26.07
C ARG A 387 -56.32 2.93 26.64
N THR A 388 -57.56 2.52 26.92
CA THR A 388 -58.54 3.27 27.70
C THR A 388 -58.13 3.26 29.18
N ARG A 389 -58.04 4.44 29.77
CA ARG A 389 -57.64 4.68 31.16
C ARG A 389 -58.92 4.80 31.99
N ASN A 390 -59.29 3.75 32.72
CA ASN A 390 -60.39 3.80 33.69
C ASN A 390 -59.84 4.04 35.10
N ALA A 391 -60.30 5.15 35.70
CA ALA A 391 -60.14 5.46 37.10
C ALA A 391 -61.07 4.57 37.94
N ARG A 392 -60.59 4.08 39.10
CA ARG A 392 -61.45 3.88 40.26
C ARG A 392 -60.68 3.92 41.58
N LYS A 393 -61.36 4.62 42.49
CA LYS A 393 -61.09 5.03 43.87
C LYS A 393 -61.13 3.86 44.88
N ALA A 394 -60.36 4.04 45.95
CA ALA A 394 -60.74 3.97 47.38
C ALA A 394 -60.57 2.67 48.21
N ALA A 395 -60.21 2.96 49.48
CA ALA A 395 -60.15 2.18 50.73
C ALA A 395 -58.94 1.22 50.84
N ARG A 396 -58.09 1.30 51.87
CA ARG A 396 -58.21 1.85 53.24
C ARG A 396 -56.84 2.30 53.73
#